data_AF-A0A534V3X3-F1
#
_entry.id   AF-A0A534V3X3-F1
#
_cell.length_a   1.000
_cell.length_b   1.000
_cell.length_c   1.000
_cell.angle_alpha   90.00
_cell.angle_beta   90.00
_cell.angle_gamma   90.00
#
_symmetry.space_group_name_H-M   'P 1'
#
loop_
_entity.id
_entity.type
_entity.pdbx_description
1 polymer ?
#
loop_
_entity_poly.entity_id
_entity_poly.type
_entity_poly.pdbx_seq_one_letter_code
_entity_poly.pdbx_strand_id
1 'polypeptide(L)'
;MARLMATTVYSDALRYFKRRSRGIKRRGWKLAIVWYCMLAIEGFFVVNWIYQVVRKPGELLAPIGSSLSKSPEFTWQSYGPFFEKHSTSILSPEFLAALAQIEGAGNPVARTYWRWQWSWNPFEVYRPASSALGMFQITDGTFAEARKYCIRDHNVVTDGRWYDLRSCWFNSFYTRTLPSHSSEMTAAYLHKSVVDTLAARRSAGVSLAQKQKLA
;
A
#
# COMPACT_ATOMS: atom_id res chain seq x y z
N MET A 1 -50.70 -64.58 21.66
CA MET A 1 -50.10 -63.91 20.48
C MET A 1 -50.00 -62.39 20.58
N ALA A 2 -50.89 -61.68 21.30
CA ALA A 2 -50.88 -60.20 21.37
C ALA A 2 -49.71 -59.54 22.15
N ARG A 3 -49.10 -60.22 23.13
CA ARG A 3 -48.00 -59.65 23.94
C ARG A 3 -46.65 -59.55 23.23
N LEU A 4 -46.41 -60.37 22.21
CA LEU A 4 -45.13 -60.39 21.47
C LEU A 4 -45.03 -59.28 20.41
N MET A 5 -46.17 -58.80 19.87
CA MET A 5 -46.19 -57.70 18.88
C MET A 5 -45.95 -56.31 19.50
N ALA A 6 -46.40 -56.07 20.73
CA ALA A 6 -46.23 -54.76 21.39
C ALA A 6 -44.75 -54.46 21.70
N THR A 7 -43.97 -55.48 22.05
CA THR A 7 -42.53 -55.35 22.37
C THR A 7 -41.66 -55.06 21.14
N THR A 8 -41.99 -55.62 19.97
CA THR A 8 -41.27 -55.35 18.72
C THR A 8 -41.48 -53.91 18.25
N VAL A 9 -42.73 -53.43 18.27
CA VAL A 9 -43.08 -52.06 17.85
C VAL A 9 -42.39 -51.00 18.72
N TYR A 10 -42.34 -51.21 20.05
CA TYR A 10 -41.67 -50.28 20.96
C TYR A 10 -40.14 -50.25 20.74
N SER A 11 -39.52 -51.41 20.47
CA SER A 11 -38.08 -51.52 20.21
C SER A 11 -37.65 -50.85 18.89
N ASP A 12 -38.49 -50.92 17.84
CA ASP A 12 -38.21 -50.29 16.56
C ASP A 12 -38.43 -48.78 16.58
N ALA A 13 -39.42 -48.30 17.32
CA ALA A 13 -39.62 -46.87 17.57
C ALA A 13 -38.41 -46.24 18.31
N LEU A 14 -37.89 -46.91 19.34
CA LEU A 14 -36.69 -46.48 20.06
C LEU A 14 -35.44 -46.52 19.17
N ARG A 15 -35.24 -47.56 18.35
CA ARG A 15 -34.13 -47.64 17.39
C ARG A 15 -34.22 -46.56 16.33
N TYR A 16 -35.41 -46.27 15.82
CA TYR A 16 -35.65 -45.19 14.86
C TYR A 16 -35.37 -43.81 15.47
N PHE A 17 -35.87 -43.53 16.69
CA PHE A 17 -35.57 -42.29 17.42
C PHE A 17 -34.07 -42.12 17.71
N LYS A 18 -33.38 -43.19 18.13
CA LYS A 18 -31.93 -43.16 18.39
C LYS A 18 -31.13 -42.95 17.11
N ARG A 19 -31.55 -43.52 15.97
CA ARG A 19 -30.93 -43.33 14.64
C ARG A 19 -31.19 -41.93 14.07
N ARG A 20 -32.40 -41.39 14.23
CA ARG A 20 -32.78 -40.00 13.86
C ARG A 20 -32.06 -38.96 14.73
N SER A 21 -31.96 -39.21 16.04
CA SER A 21 -31.16 -38.39 16.98
C SER A 21 -29.67 -38.38 16.64
N ARG A 22 -29.09 -39.53 16.27
CA ARG A 22 -27.70 -39.61 15.77
C ARG A 22 -27.51 -38.86 14.45
N GLY A 23 -28.49 -38.90 13.53
CA GLY A 23 -28.47 -38.13 12.28
C GLY A 23 -28.54 -36.62 12.50
N ILE A 24 -29.39 -36.17 13.42
CA ILE A 24 -29.52 -34.75 13.82
C ILE A 24 -28.25 -34.26 14.52
N LYS A 25 -27.70 -35.04 15.47
CA LYS A 25 -26.42 -34.73 16.14
C LYS A 25 -25.25 -34.68 15.15
N ARG A 26 -25.17 -35.61 14.19
CA ARG A 26 -24.13 -35.62 13.15
C ARG A 26 -24.28 -34.45 12.18
N ARG A 27 -25.51 -34.03 11.86
CA ARG A 27 -25.79 -32.84 11.03
C ARG A 27 -25.45 -31.55 11.78
N GLY A 28 -25.79 -31.45 13.06
CA GLY A 28 -25.39 -30.35 13.94
C GLY A 28 -23.88 -30.24 14.10
N TRP A 29 -23.18 -31.37 14.22
CA TRP A 29 -21.71 -31.38 14.29
C TRP A 29 -21.04 -30.93 12.99
N LYS A 30 -21.57 -31.35 11.83
CA LYS A 30 -21.11 -30.83 10.53
C LYS A 30 -21.33 -29.33 10.39
N LEU A 31 -22.49 -28.81 10.82
CA LEU A 31 -22.77 -27.38 10.80
C LEU A 31 -21.84 -26.61 11.76
N ALA A 32 -21.57 -27.16 12.94
CA ALA A 32 -20.61 -26.58 13.88
C ALA A 32 -19.20 -26.52 13.28
N ILE A 33 -18.73 -27.59 12.64
CA ILE A 33 -17.42 -27.59 11.95
C ILE A 33 -17.37 -26.52 10.87
N VAL A 34 -18.39 -26.42 10.02
CA VAL A 34 -18.46 -25.38 8.97
C VAL A 34 -18.40 -23.98 9.60
N TRP A 35 -19.15 -23.75 10.67
CA TRP A 35 -19.10 -22.49 11.42
C TRP A 35 -17.71 -22.18 11.97
N TYR A 36 -17.06 -23.13 12.62
CA TYR A 36 -15.69 -22.95 13.13
C TYR A 36 -14.69 -22.69 12.00
N CYS A 37 -14.83 -23.37 10.85
CA CYS A 37 -13.99 -23.10 9.68
C CYS A 37 -14.20 -21.68 9.14
N MET A 38 -15.45 -21.20 9.05
CA MET A 38 -15.74 -19.83 8.65
C MET A 38 -15.11 -18.81 9.60
N LEU A 39 -15.29 -19.00 10.91
CA LEU A 39 -14.67 -18.13 11.93
C LEU A 39 -13.14 -18.14 11.87
N ALA A 40 -12.53 -19.30 11.62
CA ALA A 40 -11.08 -19.41 11.47
C ALA A 40 -10.58 -18.68 10.22
N ILE A 41 -11.28 -18.79 9.10
CA ILE A 41 -10.95 -18.07 7.85
C ILE A 41 -11.09 -16.56 8.06
N GLU A 42 -12.20 -16.11 8.63
CA GLU A 42 -12.43 -14.69 8.94
C GLU A 42 -11.34 -14.16 9.88
N GLY A 43 -11.06 -14.87 10.98
CA GLY A 43 -9.99 -14.53 11.90
C GLY A 43 -8.63 -14.44 11.22
N PHE A 44 -8.32 -15.35 10.30
CA PHE A 44 -7.09 -15.29 9.51
C PHE A 44 -7.00 -14.02 8.67
N PHE A 45 -8.07 -13.63 7.96
CA PHE A 45 -8.08 -12.40 7.17
C PHE A 45 -7.96 -11.15 8.05
N VAL A 46 -8.60 -11.12 9.22
CA VAL A 46 -8.49 -10.01 10.17
C VAL A 46 -7.07 -9.88 10.70
N VAL A 47 -6.45 -10.98 11.15
CA VAL A 47 -5.06 -10.95 11.65
C VAL A 47 -4.09 -10.57 10.54
N ASN A 48 -4.28 -11.10 9.32
CA ASN A 48 -3.48 -10.72 8.17
C ASN A 48 -3.64 -9.24 7.82
N TRP A 49 -4.86 -8.71 7.84
CA TRP A 49 -5.10 -7.29 7.61
C TRP A 49 -4.42 -6.41 8.67
N ILE A 50 -4.55 -6.73 9.96
CA ILE A 50 -3.87 -6.02 11.05
C ILE A 50 -2.36 -6.02 10.82
N TYR A 51 -1.81 -7.19 10.50
CA TYR A 51 -0.38 -7.34 10.24
C TYR A 51 0.10 -6.49 9.06
N GLN A 52 -0.68 -6.43 7.96
CA GLN A 52 -0.36 -5.59 6.81
C GLN A 52 -0.52 -4.09 7.12
N VAL A 53 -1.51 -3.70 7.91
CA VAL A 53 -1.70 -2.31 8.37
C VAL A 53 -0.54 -1.85 9.24
N VAL A 54 -0.03 -2.70 10.14
CA VAL A 54 1.15 -2.37 10.96
C VAL A 54 2.37 -2.11 10.09
N ARG A 55 2.55 -2.88 9.00
CA ARG A 55 3.67 -2.69 8.07
C ARG A 55 3.46 -1.55 7.08
N LYS A 56 2.20 -1.25 6.74
CA LYS A 56 1.82 -0.18 5.82
C LYS A 56 0.59 0.56 6.35
N PRO A 57 0.76 1.52 7.28
CA PRO A 57 -0.36 2.24 7.91
C PRO A 57 -1.29 2.94 6.93
N GLY A 58 -0.79 3.28 5.74
CA GLY A 58 -1.61 3.80 4.64
C GLY A 58 -2.77 2.90 4.23
N GLU A 59 -2.74 1.60 4.57
CA GLU A 59 -3.86 0.69 4.30
C GLU A 59 -5.14 1.05 5.06
N LEU A 60 -5.05 1.80 6.18
CA LEU A 60 -6.21 2.35 6.89
C LEU A 60 -7.00 3.35 6.06
N LEU A 61 -6.37 3.97 5.06
CA LEU A 61 -6.99 4.96 4.19
C LEU A 61 -7.76 4.31 3.04
N ALA A 62 -7.91 2.97 3.05
CA ALA A 62 -8.66 2.22 2.06
C ALA A 62 -10.03 2.76 1.71
N PRO A 63 -10.90 3.01 2.71
CA PRO A 63 -12.29 3.36 2.43
C PRO A 63 -12.44 4.69 1.68
N ILE A 64 -11.48 5.61 1.87
CA ILE A 64 -11.52 6.97 1.30
C ILE A 64 -10.52 7.17 0.15
N GLY A 65 -9.74 6.14 -0.19
CA GLY A 65 -8.64 6.24 -1.14
C GLY A 65 -9.14 6.64 -2.53
N SER A 66 -10.04 5.86 -3.14
CA SER A 66 -10.49 6.09 -4.51
C SER A 66 -11.20 7.43 -4.73
N SER A 67 -11.87 7.98 -3.70
CA SER A 67 -12.53 9.29 -3.76
C SER A 67 -11.57 10.47 -3.82
N LEU A 68 -10.29 10.27 -3.50
CA LEU A 68 -9.28 11.33 -3.47
C LEU A 68 -8.53 11.49 -4.80
N SER A 69 -8.83 10.65 -5.80
CA SER A 69 -8.37 10.81 -7.16
C SER A 69 -8.89 12.10 -7.79
N LYS A 70 -8.04 12.78 -8.55
CA LYS A 70 -8.30 14.09 -9.13
C LYS A 70 -8.06 14.05 -10.63
N SER A 71 -8.79 14.88 -11.38
CA SER A 71 -8.44 15.16 -12.78
C SER A 71 -7.11 15.94 -12.86
N PRO A 72 -6.47 16.01 -14.03
CA PRO A 72 -5.25 16.80 -14.22
C PRO A 72 -5.39 18.26 -13.77
N GLU A 73 -6.52 18.89 -14.10
CA GLU A 73 -6.81 20.28 -13.76
C GLU A 73 -6.92 20.47 -12.25
N PHE A 74 -7.69 19.60 -11.56
CA PHE A 74 -7.84 19.66 -10.11
C PHE A 74 -6.55 19.31 -9.37
N THR A 75 -5.69 18.49 -9.97
CA THR A 75 -4.36 18.18 -9.42
C THR A 75 -3.46 19.40 -9.45
N TRP A 76 -3.44 20.09 -10.59
CA TRP A 76 -2.72 21.35 -10.72
C TRP A 76 -3.26 22.41 -9.75
N GLN A 77 -4.59 22.57 -9.70
CA GLN A 77 -5.21 23.53 -8.80
C GLN A 77 -4.90 23.26 -7.31
N SER A 78 -4.84 21.98 -6.93
CA SER A 78 -4.62 21.60 -5.52
C SER A 78 -3.14 21.64 -5.11
N TYR A 79 -2.23 21.23 -6.01
CA TYR A 79 -0.84 20.94 -5.66
C TYR A 79 0.20 21.68 -6.50
N GLY A 80 -0.23 22.45 -7.51
CA GLY A 80 0.61 23.31 -8.34
C GLY A 80 1.64 24.12 -7.55
N PRO A 81 1.24 24.81 -6.45
CA PRO A 81 2.19 25.54 -5.62
C PRO A 81 3.30 24.67 -5.03
N PHE A 82 3.04 23.39 -4.72
CA PHE A 82 4.08 22.46 -4.26
C PHE A 82 4.99 22.01 -5.40
N PHE A 83 4.44 21.78 -6.60
CA PHE A 83 5.25 21.44 -7.76
C PHE A 83 6.17 22.59 -8.16
N GLU A 84 5.67 23.82 -8.15
CA GLU A 84 6.45 25.02 -8.40
C GLU A 84 7.55 25.19 -7.36
N LYS A 85 7.18 25.19 -6.08
CA LYS A 85 8.13 25.35 -4.96
C LYS A 85 9.26 24.32 -4.96
N HIS A 86 8.94 23.07 -5.32
CA HIS A 86 9.89 21.95 -5.29
C HIS A 86 10.42 21.58 -6.68
N SER A 87 10.19 22.40 -7.70
CA SER A 87 10.83 22.21 -9.01
C SER A 87 12.34 22.44 -8.91
N THR A 88 13.09 21.90 -9.85
CA THR A 88 14.54 22.12 -9.95
C THR A 88 14.91 22.57 -11.36
N SER A 89 16.17 22.93 -11.59
CA SER A 89 16.65 23.24 -12.94
C SER A 89 16.47 22.09 -13.95
N ILE A 90 16.42 20.84 -13.47
CA ILE A 90 16.25 19.63 -14.30
C ILE A 90 14.78 19.25 -14.44
N LEU A 91 14.00 19.38 -13.36
CA LEU A 91 12.61 18.90 -13.29
C LEU A 91 11.64 20.07 -13.20
N SER A 92 10.82 20.23 -14.23
CA SER A 92 9.79 21.27 -14.27
C SER A 92 8.60 20.93 -13.38
N PRO A 93 7.82 21.93 -12.93
CA PRO A 93 6.60 21.67 -12.16
C PRO A 93 5.55 20.90 -12.96
N GLU A 94 5.44 21.12 -14.27
CA GLU A 94 4.52 20.40 -15.16
C GLU A 94 4.90 18.93 -15.26
N PHE A 95 6.19 18.60 -15.29
CA PHE A 95 6.67 17.22 -15.24
C PHE A 95 6.24 16.54 -13.94
N LEU A 96 6.40 17.21 -12.79
CA LEU A 96 5.94 16.68 -11.50
C LEU A 96 4.42 16.48 -11.47
N ALA A 97 3.64 17.39 -12.04
CA ALA A 97 2.18 17.26 -12.14
C ALA A 97 1.77 16.10 -13.05
N ALA A 98 2.44 15.93 -14.19
CA ALA A 98 2.21 14.81 -15.11
C ALA A 98 2.55 13.47 -14.45
N LEU A 99 3.67 13.40 -13.74
CA LEU A 99 4.08 12.20 -13.00
C LEU A 99 3.09 11.87 -11.87
N ALA A 100 2.66 12.87 -11.11
CA ALA A 100 1.62 12.71 -10.09
C ALA A 100 0.31 12.15 -10.67
N GLN A 101 -0.01 12.52 -11.90
CA GLN A 101 -1.18 12.01 -12.60
C GLN A 101 -1.01 10.56 -13.06
N ILE A 102 0.10 10.24 -13.73
CA ILE A 102 0.29 8.89 -14.28
C ILE A 102 0.48 7.83 -13.18
N GLU A 103 1.11 8.20 -12.06
CA GLU A 103 1.40 7.27 -10.97
C GLU A 103 0.21 7.08 -10.03
N GLY A 104 -0.45 8.18 -9.66
CA GLY A 104 -1.43 8.17 -8.58
C GLY A 104 -2.74 8.87 -8.88
N ALA A 105 -2.99 9.31 -10.11
CA ALA A 105 -4.17 10.10 -10.48
C ALA A 105 -4.39 11.34 -9.56
N GLY A 106 -3.31 12.01 -9.16
CA GLY A 106 -3.38 13.14 -8.21
C GLY A 106 -3.85 12.76 -6.80
N ASN A 107 -3.83 11.49 -6.44
CA ASN A 107 -4.33 10.98 -5.17
C ASN A 107 -3.19 10.83 -4.14
N PRO A 108 -3.17 11.62 -3.07
CA PRO A 108 -2.11 11.58 -2.07
C PRO A 108 -2.05 10.29 -1.26
N VAL A 109 -3.08 9.45 -1.34
CA VAL A 109 -3.16 8.17 -0.61
C VAL A 109 -3.42 7.02 -1.57
N ALA A 110 -3.07 7.17 -2.86
CA ALA A 110 -3.14 6.09 -3.84
C ALA A 110 -2.36 4.86 -3.36
N ARG A 111 -2.93 3.68 -3.58
CA ARG A 111 -2.35 2.39 -3.18
C ARG A 111 -2.51 1.40 -4.31
N THR A 112 -1.64 0.41 -4.29
CA THR A 112 -1.78 -0.76 -5.16
C THR A 112 -2.89 -1.68 -4.69
N TYR A 113 -3.48 -2.40 -5.64
CA TYR A 113 -4.42 -3.47 -5.35
C TYR A 113 -3.78 -4.59 -4.51
N TRP A 114 -4.64 -5.37 -3.85
CA TRP A 114 -4.23 -6.58 -3.14
C TRP A 114 -4.16 -7.75 -4.11
N ARG A 115 -3.16 -8.61 -3.96
CA ARG A 115 -2.94 -9.76 -4.83
C ARG A 115 -2.69 -11.03 -4.04
N TRP A 116 -3.06 -12.15 -4.65
CA TRP A 116 -2.64 -13.47 -4.24
C TRP A 116 -1.24 -13.75 -4.76
N GLN A 117 -0.37 -14.29 -3.91
CA GLN A 117 0.91 -14.82 -4.33
C GLN A 117 1.23 -16.08 -3.53
N TRP A 118 2.00 -16.98 -4.11
CA TRP A 118 2.45 -18.15 -3.38
C TRP A 118 3.61 -17.76 -2.45
N SER A 119 3.53 -18.13 -1.18
CA SER A 119 4.58 -17.89 -0.18
C SER A 119 4.45 -18.88 0.98
N TRP A 120 5.58 -19.24 1.58
CA TRP A 120 5.62 -20.02 2.82
C TRP A 120 5.27 -19.20 4.06
N ASN A 121 5.40 -17.87 3.99
CA ASN A 121 4.91 -16.99 5.04
C ASN A 121 3.39 -16.77 4.84
N PRO A 122 2.52 -17.20 5.77
CA PRO A 122 1.07 -17.11 5.60
C PRO A 122 0.58 -15.68 5.36
N PHE A 123 1.25 -14.69 5.94
CA PHE A 123 0.89 -13.28 5.77
C PHE A 123 1.30 -12.67 4.43
N GLU A 124 2.14 -13.37 3.66
CA GLU A 124 2.54 -12.94 2.33
C GLU A 124 1.60 -13.49 1.26
N VAL A 125 0.78 -14.50 1.57
CA VAL A 125 -0.10 -15.17 0.60
C VAL A 125 -1.13 -14.19 -0.01
N TYR A 126 -1.65 -13.29 0.81
CA TYR A 126 -2.56 -12.23 0.38
C TYR A 126 -2.12 -10.90 0.98
N ARG A 127 -1.61 -9.99 0.14
CA ARG A 127 -1.10 -8.68 0.57
C ARG A 127 -1.15 -7.65 -0.56
N PRO A 128 -0.90 -6.36 -0.27
CA PRO A 128 -0.70 -5.35 -1.32
C PRO A 128 0.36 -5.78 -2.34
N ALA A 129 0.11 -5.51 -3.63
CA ALA A 129 1.03 -5.85 -4.71
C ALA A 129 2.42 -5.23 -4.51
N SER A 130 2.47 -4.01 -3.97
CA SER A 130 3.69 -3.29 -3.63
C SER A 130 3.52 -2.44 -2.35
N SER A 131 4.64 -1.97 -1.81
CA SER A 131 4.66 -0.93 -0.78
C SER A 131 4.43 0.48 -1.33
N ALA A 132 4.33 0.63 -2.65
CA ALA A 132 3.97 1.88 -3.30
C ALA A 132 2.74 2.55 -2.64
N LEU A 133 2.90 3.83 -2.34
CA LEU A 133 1.92 4.66 -1.65
C LEU A 133 2.01 6.12 -2.10
N GLY A 134 0.84 6.75 -2.21
CA GLY A 134 0.67 8.16 -2.47
C GLY A 134 0.74 8.53 -3.94
N MET A 135 0.69 9.84 -4.20
CA MET A 135 0.49 10.40 -5.54
C MET A 135 1.60 10.04 -6.53
N PHE A 136 2.79 9.73 -6.03
CA PHE A 136 3.96 9.33 -6.82
C PHE A 136 4.33 7.86 -6.64
N GLN A 137 3.45 7.05 -6.03
CA GLN A 137 3.64 5.60 -5.82
C GLN A 137 5.01 5.21 -5.21
N ILE A 138 5.53 6.05 -4.30
CA ILE A 138 6.84 5.85 -3.67
C ILE A 138 6.81 4.57 -2.81
N THR A 139 7.72 3.64 -3.08
CA THR A 139 7.91 2.41 -2.29
C THR A 139 8.64 2.67 -0.99
N ASP A 140 8.61 1.73 -0.03
CA ASP A 140 9.33 1.88 1.24
C ASP A 140 10.85 2.07 1.04
N GLY A 141 11.45 1.34 0.09
CA GLY A 141 12.87 1.47 -0.24
C GLY A 141 13.19 2.81 -0.88
N THR A 142 12.38 3.24 -1.86
CA THR A 142 12.53 4.57 -2.48
C THR A 142 12.33 5.68 -1.46
N PHE A 143 11.39 5.54 -0.53
CA PHE A 143 11.15 6.53 0.52
C PHE A 143 12.36 6.67 1.46
N ALA A 144 13.02 5.57 1.82
CA ALA A 144 14.22 5.59 2.65
C ALA A 144 15.40 6.32 1.98
N GLU A 145 15.51 6.25 0.65
CA GLU A 145 16.51 6.98 -0.11
C GLU A 145 16.10 8.44 -0.39
N ALA A 146 14.87 8.67 -0.83
CA ALA A 146 14.39 9.98 -1.23
C ALA A 146 14.35 10.97 -0.06
N ARG A 147 14.02 10.51 1.16
CA ARG A 147 14.04 11.37 2.35
C ARG A 147 15.43 11.90 2.70
N LYS A 148 16.52 11.34 2.16
CA LYS A 148 17.87 11.88 2.36
C LYS A 148 18.09 13.20 1.64
N TYR A 149 17.13 13.66 0.84
CA TYR A 149 17.24 14.89 0.07
C TYR A 149 16.06 15.83 0.35
N CYS A 150 16.32 17.13 0.27
CA CYS A 150 15.28 18.17 0.19
C CYS A 150 15.62 19.21 -0.86
N ILE A 151 14.71 20.15 -1.08
CA ILE A 151 14.88 21.24 -2.04
C ILE A 151 14.90 22.56 -1.30
N ARG A 152 15.97 23.33 -1.53
CA ARG A 152 16.12 24.71 -1.06
C ARG A 152 16.42 25.58 -2.26
N ASP A 153 15.59 26.59 -2.48
CA ASP A 153 15.73 27.53 -3.59
C ASP A 153 15.96 26.81 -4.93
N HIS A 154 15.13 25.80 -5.24
CA HIS A 154 15.20 24.95 -6.43
C HIS A 154 16.49 24.10 -6.59
N ASN A 155 17.31 24.00 -5.55
CA ASN A 155 18.51 23.20 -5.50
C ASN A 155 18.35 22.00 -4.57
N VAL A 156 18.88 20.85 -4.99
CA VAL A 156 18.86 19.62 -4.19
C VAL A 156 19.94 19.66 -3.12
N VAL A 157 19.55 19.41 -1.89
CA VAL A 157 20.41 19.37 -0.71
C VAL A 157 20.31 17.99 -0.08
N THR A 158 21.46 17.42 0.31
CA THR A 158 21.53 16.14 1.02
C THR A 158 21.38 16.33 2.53
N ASP A 159 20.91 15.28 3.21
CA ASP A 159 20.92 15.19 4.65
C ASP A 159 22.33 15.30 5.22
N GLY A 160 22.38 15.74 6.46
CA GLY A 160 23.62 16.07 7.13
C GLY A 160 23.46 16.04 8.63
N ARG A 161 24.48 16.55 9.32
CA ARG A 161 24.45 16.65 10.77
C ARG A 161 23.34 17.62 11.19
N TRP A 162 22.69 17.33 12.31
CA TRP A 162 21.59 18.13 12.85
C TRP A 162 21.94 19.61 13.07
N TYR A 163 23.22 19.93 13.29
CA TYR A 163 23.73 21.30 13.49
C TYR A 163 24.13 22.02 12.18
N ASP A 164 24.13 21.32 11.05
CA ASP A 164 24.34 21.95 9.74
C ASP A 164 23.00 22.50 9.23
N LEU A 165 22.77 23.79 9.48
CA LEU A 165 21.55 24.49 9.06
C LEU A 165 21.34 24.51 7.53
N ARG A 166 22.40 24.24 6.75
CA ARG A 166 22.31 24.16 5.29
C ARG A 166 21.90 22.77 4.82
N SER A 167 21.97 21.74 5.67
CA SER A 167 21.63 20.37 5.33
C SER A 167 20.12 20.07 5.41
N CYS A 168 19.70 18.91 4.91
CA CYS A 168 18.34 18.42 5.10
C CYS A 168 18.14 17.87 6.52
N TRP A 169 17.59 18.69 7.42
CA TRP A 169 17.45 18.41 8.86
C TRP A 169 16.10 17.84 9.33
N PHE A 170 14.96 18.19 8.70
CA PHE A 170 13.62 17.73 9.12
C PHE A 170 13.05 16.58 8.28
N ASN A 171 13.89 15.88 7.53
CA ASN A 171 13.46 14.76 6.70
C ASN A 171 12.85 13.58 7.46
N SER A 172 13.06 13.51 8.78
CA SER A 172 12.51 12.43 9.61
C SER A 172 11.00 12.47 9.74
N PHE A 173 10.37 13.60 9.42
CA PHE A 173 8.93 13.77 9.40
C PHE A 173 8.34 13.73 7.99
N TYR A 174 9.15 13.42 6.97
CA TYR A 174 8.60 13.21 5.64
C TYR A 174 7.58 12.08 5.65
N THR A 175 6.55 12.23 4.82
CA THR A 175 5.54 11.22 4.60
C THR A 175 5.21 11.16 3.11
N ARG A 176 4.89 9.97 2.63
CA ARG A 176 4.44 9.73 1.25
C ARG A 176 3.02 10.26 0.99
N THR A 177 2.24 10.48 2.04
CA THR A 177 0.82 10.85 1.92
C THR A 177 0.56 12.35 1.98
N LEU A 178 1.56 13.17 2.32
CA LEU A 178 1.42 14.62 2.29
C LEU A 178 1.92 15.15 0.94
N PRO A 179 1.08 15.84 0.14
CA PRO A 179 1.46 16.31 -1.20
C PRO A 179 2.79 17.07 -1.21
N SER A 180 2.98 18.06 -0.33
CA SER A 180 4.23 18.83 -0.25
C SER A 180 5.46 17.94 -0.05
N HIS A 181 5.42 17.02 0.92
CA HIS A 181 6.53 16.10 1.21
C HIS A 181 6.80 15.16 0.04
N SER A 182 5.75 14.58 -0.54
CA SER A 182 5.86 13.66 -1.65
C SER A 182 6.40 14.35 -2.91
N SER A 183 5.98 15.58 -3.21
CA SER A 183 6.47 16.37 -4.34
C SER A 183 7.96 16.72 -4.17
N GLU A 184 8.35 17.15 -2.98
CA GLU A 184 9.75 17.47 -2.67
C GLU A 184 10.67 16.26 -2.77
N MET A 185 10.31 15.15 -2.12
CA MET A 185 11.08 13.91 -2.15
C MET A 185 11.21 13.37 -3.58
N THR A 186 10.12 13.36 -4.35
CA THR A 186 10.12 12.90 -5.75
C THR A 186 11.05 13.76 -6.59
N ALA A 187 10.93 15.08 -6.52
CA ALA A 187 11.75 16.00 -7.30
C ALA A 187 13.24 15.88 -6.93
N ALA A 188 13.56 15.85 -5.64
CA ALA A 188 14.94 15.76 -5.18
C ALA A 188 15.59 14.44 -5.59
N TYR A 189 14.87 13.32 -5.42
CA TYR A 189 15.38 11.98 -5.72
C TYR A 189 15.53 11.75 -7.24
N LEU A 190 14.58 12.20 -8.05
CA LEU A 190 14.69 12.12 -9.51
C LEU A 190 15.82 12.98 -10.05
N HIS A 191 15.97 14.21 -9.56
CA HIS A 191 17.10 15.07 -9.93
C HIS A 191 18.42 14.37 -9.63
N LYS A 192 18.55 13.81 -8.42
CA LYS A 192 19.77 13.09 -8.01
C LYS A 192 20.02 11.86 -8.88
N SER A 193 18.97 11.12 -9.21
CA SER A 193 19.03 9.95 -10.09
C SER A 193 19.48 10.30 -11.51
N VAL A 194 19.00 11.41 -12.08
CA VAL A 194 19.44 11.94 -13.38
C VAL A 194 20.93 12.29 -13.34
N VAL A 195 21.37 13.02 -12.32
CA VAL A 195 22.78 13.42 -12.14
C VAL A 195 23.67 12.19 -12.01
N ASP A 196 23.31 11.22 -11.17
CA ASP A 196 24.12 10.04 -10.91
C ASP A 196 24.18 9.10 -12.12
N THR A 197 23.07 8.95 -12.85
CA THR A 197 23.01 8.16 -14.09
C THR A 197 23.93 8.74 -15.17
N LEU A 198 23.94 10.07 -15.32
CA LEU A 198 24.78 10.74 -16.31
C LEU A 198 26.26 10.76 -15.89
N ALA A 199 26.55 10.90 -14.59
CA ALA A 199 27.90 10.80 -14.06
C ALA A 199 28.51 9.40 -14.28
N ALA A 200 27.71 8.34 -14.10
CA ALA A 200 28.14 6.96 -14.33
C ALA A 200 28.57 6.70 -15.78
N ARG A 201 28.03 7.43 -16.75
CA ARG A 201 28.40 7.34 -18.17
C ARG A 201 29.73 8.02 -18.53
N ARG A 202 30.49 8.52 -17.53
CA ARG A 202 31.80 9.20 -17.69
C ARG A 202 31.84 10.27 -18.79
N SER A 203 30.72 10.95 -19.02
CA SER A 203 30.66 12.04 -20.00
C SER A 203 31.12 13.33 -19.33
N ALA A 204 32.30 13.85 -19.71
CA ALA A 204 32.76 15.14 -19.23
C ALA A 204 31.83 16.26 -19.75
N GLY A 205 31.37 17.14 -18.85
CA GLY A 205 30.65 18.37 -19.22
C GLY A 205 29.20 18.16 -19.70
N VAL A 206 28.40 17.37 -18.97
CA VAL A 206 26.98 17.18 -19.30
C VAL A 206 26.20 18.49 -19.17
N SER A 207 25.62 18.97 -20.27
CA SER A 207 24.87 20.22 -20.31
C SER A 207 23.52 20.10 -19.60
N LEU A 208 22.93 21.23 -19.21
CA LEU A 208 21.59 21.25 -18.60
C LEU A 208 20.53 20.62 -19.52
N ALA A 209 20.58 20.94 -20.83
CA ALA A 209 19.66 20.39 -21.81
C ALA A 209 19.74 18.86 -21.89
N GLN A 210 20.93 18.26 -21.73
CA GLN A 210 21.07 16.81 -21.68
C GLN A 210 20.46 16.20 -20.41
N LYS A 211 20.57 16.89 -19.27
CA LYS A 211 19.92 16.47 -18.02
C LYS A 211 18.40 16.53 -18.15
N GLN A 212 17.86 17.62 -18.69
CA GLN A 212 16.43 17.81 -18.93
C GLN A 212 15.87 16.84 -19.96
N LYS A 213 16.68 16.39 -20.95
CA LYS A 213 16.27 15.37 -21.91
C LYS A 213 16.18 13.96 -21.30
N LEU A 214 16.94 13.68 -20.24
CA LEU A 214 16.88 12.40 -19.55
C LEU A 214 15.69 12.32 -18.59
N ALA A 215 15.36 13.44 -17.95
CA ALA A 215 14.13 13.58 -17.17
C ALA A 215 12.91 13.41 -18.07
#